data_AF-A0A7S2EMB8-F1
#
_entry.id   AF-A0A7S2EMB8-F1
#
_cell.length_a   1.000
_cell.length_b   1.000
_cell.length_c   1.000
_cell.angle_alpha   90.00
_cell.angle_beta   90.00
_cell.angle_gamma   90.00
#
_symmetry.space_group_name_H-M   'P 1'
#
loop_
_entity.id
_entity.type
_entity.pdbx_description
1 polymer ?
#
loop_
_entity_poly.entity_id
_entity_poly.type
_entity_poly.pdbx_seq_one_letter_code
_entity_poly.pdbx_strand_id
1 'polypeptide(L)'
;DSPDSGSSTAYHNLTFIAKEEILAGEEIFASAGEGWFKYHDESSTEPIPLRADYDRADRIVQSLDAFREEHPETTEAQFLDVLRRIRTEMVADDAKMKMLIPKSTEELNDAVEWGTARSILDERSIEWLESNGKCLDNIRPGISTIEGAGRGAFATRFIPAGSVIAPAPL
;
A
#
# COMPACT_ATOMS: atom_id res chain seq x y z
N ASP A 1 -22.12 -33.31 -23.55
CA ASP A 1 -21.53 -32.01 -23.19
C ASP A 1 -22.51 -31.21 -22.34
N SER A 2 -22.29 -31.16 -21.03
CA SER A 2 -23.07 -30.29 -20.15
C SER A 2 -22.41 -28.92 -20.10
N PRO A 3 -23.17 -27.81 -20.21
CA PRO A 3 -22.65 -26.44 -20.21
C PRO A 3 -22.09 -25.96 -18.85
N ASP A 4 -22.08 -26.83 -17.84
CA ASP A 4 -21.75 -26.51 -16.45
C ASP A 4 -20.25 -26.39 -16.16
N SER A 5 -19.39 -26.65 -17.14
CA SER A 5 -17.93 -26.51 -17.04
C SER A 5 -17.44 -25.05 -17.15
N GLY A 6 -18.36 -24.08 -17.16
CA GLY A 6 -18.07 -22.68 -17.49
C GLY A 6 -17.59 -21.77 -16.35
N SER A 7 -17.61 -22.18 -15.08
CA SER A 7 -17.07 -21.34 -13.98
C SER A 7 -15.54 -21.49 -13.81
N SER A 8 -14.80 -21.41 -14.91
CA SER A 8 -13.35 -21.24 -14.89
C SER A 8 -13.00 -19.80 -15.25
N THR A 9 -12.59 -18.99 -14.27
CA THR A 9 -11.91 -17.72 -14.54
C THR A 9 -10.45 -18.04 -14.87
N ALA A 10 -9.80 -17.28 -15.75
CA ALA A 10 -8.34 -17.39 -15.97
C ALA A 10 -7.50 -16.95 -14.74
N TYR A 11 -8.17 -16.53 -13.66
CA TYR A 11 -7.61 -16.08 -12.38
C TYR A 11 -7.31 -17.23 -11.40
N HIS A 12 -7.34 -18.47 -11.88
CA HIS A 12 -7.28 -19.64 -11.00
C HIS A 12 -5.85 -19.99 -10.57
N ASN A 13 -5.60 -19.85 -9.27
CA ASN A 13 -4.42 -20.27 -8.50
C ASN A 13 -3.14 -19.42 -8.63
N LEU A 14 -3.24 -18.10 -8.46
CA LEU A 14 -2.08 -17.39 -7.89
C LEU A 14 -1.92 -17.81 -6.44
N THR A 15 -1.20 -18.92 -6.23
CA THR A 15 -0.77 -19.37 -4.91
C THR A 15 0.62 -18.79 -4.67
N PHE A 16 0.70 -17.88 -3.71
CA PHE A 16 1.97 -17.40 -3.19
C PHE A 16 2.38 -18.31 -2.04
N ILE A 17 3.60 -18.81 -2.10
CA ILE A 17 4.21 -19.57 -1.01
C ILE A 17 5.25 -18.65 -0.40
N ALA A 18 5.06 -18.29 0.86
CA ALA A 18 6.08 -17.57 1.62
C ALA A 18 7.31 -18.49 1.76
N LYS A 19 8.50 -17.96 1.45
CA LYS A 19 9.75 -18.70 1.59
C LYS A 19 10.26 -18.71 3.04
N GLU A 20 9.71 -17.80 3.85
CA GLU A 20 10.08 -17.53 5.23
C GLU A 20 8.79 -17.45 6.06
N GLU A 21 8.95 -17.60 7.38
CA GLU A 21 7.84 -17.42 8.31
C GLU A 21 7.43 -15.95 8.33
N ILE A 22 6.14 -15.68 8.08
CA ILE A 22 5.58 -14.33 8.17
C ILE A 22 5.23 -14.07 9.63
N LEU A 23 5.89 -13.09 10.23
CA LEU A 23 5.69 -12.75 11.64
C LEU A 23 4.41 -11.93 11.85
N ALA A 24 3.90 -11.93 13.08
CA ALA A 24 2.73 -11.14 13.45
C ALA A 24 3.01 -9.65 13.23
N GLY A 25 2.10 -8.97 12.52
CA GLY A 25 2.23 -7.56 12.17
C GLY A 25 2.94 -7.28 10.85
N GLU A 26 3.51 -8.29 10.18
CA GLU A 26 4.11 -8.08 8.86
C GLU A 26 3.05 -7.88 7.77
N GLU A 27 3.34 -6.97 6.84
CA GLU A 27 2.49 -6.65 5.70
C GLU A 27 2.98 -7.35 4.44
N ILE A 28 2.04 -7.93 3.68
CA ILE A 28 2.32 -8.60 2.41
C ILE A 28 1.92 -7.68 1.26
N PHE A 29 2.88 -7.30 0.45
CA PHE A 29 2.64 -6.49 -0.74
C PHE A 29 2.70 -7.33 -2.01
N ALA A 30 1.64 -7.25 -2.82
CA ALA A 30 1.66 -7.78 -4.18
C ALA A 30 1.93 -6.62 -5.16
N SER A 31 3.09 -6.62 -5.81
CA SER A 31 3.37 -5.66 -6.87
C SER A 31 2.83 -6.18 -8.20
N ALA A 32 1.81 -5.52 -8.74
CA ALA A 32 1.33 -5.72 -10.11
C ALA A 32 2.30 -5.14 -11.17
N GLY A 33 3.40 -4.50 -10.73
CA GLY A 33 4.32 -3.74 -11.57
C GLY A 33 3.80 -2.34 -11.92
N GLU A 34 4.71 -1.41 -12.20
CA GLU A 34 4.35 -0.02 -12.52
C GLU A 34 3.46 0.12 -13.76
N GLY A 35 3.56 -0.82 -14.71
CA GLY A 35 2.78 -0.78 -15.95
C GLY A 35 1.27 -0.82 -15.70
N TRP A 36 0.84 -1.56 -14.67
CA TRP A 36 -0.58 -1.61 -14.28
C TRP A 36 -1.05 -0.23 -13.80
N PHE A 37 -0.27 0.41 -12.92
CA PHE A 37 -0.58 1.74 -12.41
C PHE A 37 -0.54 2.81 -13.50
N LYS A 38 0.45 2.79 -14.40
CA LYS A 38 0.53 3.74 -15.53
C LYS A 38 -0.71 3.73 -16.41
N TYR A 39 -1.29 2.56 -16.64
CA TYR A 39 -2.51 2.42 -17.45
C TYR A 39 -3.76 2.90 -16.70
N HIS A 40 -3.79 2.77 -15.37
CA HIS A 40 -4.96 3.12 -14.54
C HIS A 40 -4.86 4.53 -13.92
N ASP A 41 -3.70 5.19 -13.94
CA ASP A 41 -3.46 6.56 -13.45
C ASP A 41 -4.29 7.60 -14.23
N GLU A 42 -4.60 7.34 -15.50
CA GLU A 42 -5.51 8.19 -16.29
C GLU A 42 -6.98 8.11 -15.81
N SER A 43 -7.32 7.06 -15.06
CA SER A 43 -8.67 6.79 -14.55
C SER A 43 -8.80 6.89 -13.03
N SER A 44 -7.68 7.00 -12.29
CA SER A 44 -7.70 7.11 -10.83
C SER A 44 -7.98 8.56 -10.42
N THR A 45 -8.82 8.72 -9.40
CA THR A 45 -9.11 10.03 -8.81
C THR A 45 -7.96 10.54 -7.93
N GLU A 46 -7.01 9.67 -7.60
CA GLU A 46 -5.87 9.97 -6.74
C GLU A 46 -4.56 9.67 -7.47
N PRO A 47 -3.56 10.56 -7.35
CA PRO A 47 -2.25 10.39 -7.98
C PRO A 47 -1.48 9.26 -7.29
N ILE A 48 -1.04 8.26 -8.05
CA ILE A 48 -0.24 7.14 -7.51
C ILE A 48 1.24 7.40 -7.85
N PRO A 49 2.12 7.68 -6.86
CA PRO A 49 3.54 7.79 -7.11
C PRO A 49 4.13 6.45 -7.51
N LEU A 50 5.04 6.52 -8.48
CA LEU A 50 5.81 5.40 -8.98
C LEU A 50 7.25 5.51 -8.49
N ARG A 51 8.08 4.50 -8.78
CA ARG A 51 9.46 4.44 -8.30
C ARG A 51 10.24 5.71 -8.62
N ALA A 52 10.08 6.24 -9.83
CA ALA A 52 10.78 7.46 -10.24
C ALA A 52 10.40 8.70 -9.41
N ASP A 53 9.17 8.74 -8.90
CA ASP A 53 8.69 9.82 -8.03
C ASP A 53 9.32 9.70 -6.63
N TYR A 54 9.37 8.49 -6.07
CA TYR A 54 10.07 8.21 -4.81
C TYR A 54 11.57 8.51 -4.92
N ASP A 55 12.24 8.03 -5.98
CA ASP A 55 13.66 8.31 -6.22
C ASP A 55 13.92 9.83 -6.29
N ARG A 56 12.97 10.60 -6.86
CA ARG A 56 13.06 12.07 -6.93
C ARG A 56 12.80 12.72 -5.57
N ALA A 57 11.81 12.23 -4.81
CA ALA A 57 11.48 12.73 -3.49
C ALA A 57 12.62 12.48 -2.50
N ASP A 58 13.21 11.28 -2.51
CA ASP A 58 14.36 10.92 -1.69
C ASP A 58 15.56 11.85 -1.94
N ARG A 59 15.84 12.21 -3.20
CA ARG A 59 16.89 13.19 -3.52
C ARG A 59 16.61 14.57 -2.91
N ILE A 60 15.35 15.00 -2.91
CA ILE A 60 14.96 16.28 -2.31
C ILE A 60 15.09 16.21 -0.79
N VAL A 61 14.60 15.13 -0.17
CA VAL A 61 14.72 14.89 1.28
C VAL A 61 16.17 14.90 1.75
N GLN A 62 17.05 14.18 1.06
CA GLN A 62 18.49 14.16 1.38
C GLN A 62 19.14 15.53 1.20
N SER A 63 18.73 16.30 0.19
CA SER A 63 19.23 17.67 -0.01
C SER A 63 18.74 18.63 1.07
N LEU A 64 17.52 18.44 1.58
CA LEU A 64 16.95 19.25 2.65
C LEU A 64 17.61 18.96 4.00
N ASP A 65 17.93 17.69 4.26
CA ASP A 65 18.65 17.29 5.45
C ASP A 65 20.07 17.88 5.47
N ALA A 66 20.81 17.73 4.36
CA ALA A 66 22.12 18.36 4.20
C ALA A 66 22.06 19.89 4.36
N PHE A 67 21.06 20.56 3.76
CA PHE A 67 20.87 22.00 3.92
C PHE A 67 20.64 22.38 5.40
N ARG A 68 19.84 21.59 6.13
CA ARG A 68 19.57 21.80 7.55
C ARG A 68 20.84 21.64 8.40
N GLU A 69 21.68 20.66 8.10
CA GLU A 69 22.96 20.43 8.78
C GLU A 69 23.97 21.55 8.50
N GLU A 70 24.02 22.06 7.26
CA GLU A 70 24.91 23.14 6.86
C GLU A 70 24.51 24.52 7.42
N HIS A 71 23.25 24.69 7.83
CA HIS A 71 22.70 25.96 8.32
C HIS A 71 22.08 25.81 9.72
N PRO A 72 22.89 25.48 10.76
CA PRO A 72 22.40 25.24 12.12
C PRO A 72 21.76 26.48 12.78
N GLU A 73 21.97 27.67 12.22
CA GLU A 73 21.30 28.91 12.63
C GLU A 73 19.83 28.99 12.19
N THR A 74 19.40 28.13 11.26
CA THR A 74 18.03 28.08 10.77
C THR A 74 17.13 27.60 11.89
N THR A 75 16.20 28.45 12.32
CA THR A 75 15.18 28.05 13.30
C THR A 75 14.20 27.06 12.68
N GLU A 76 13.59 26.22 13.52
CA GLU A 76 12.54 25.29 13.12
C GLU A 76 11.43 25.96 12.27
N ALA A 77 10.98 27.15 12.68
CA ALA A 77 9.94 27.89 11.96
C ALA A 77 10.38 28.35 10.57
N GLN A 78 11.65 28.75 10.41
CA GLN A 78 12.19 29.10 9.10
C GLN A 78 12.29 27.86 8.20
N PHE A 79 12.73 26.73 8.76
CA PHE A 79 12.84 25.48 8.01
C PHE A 79 11.47 24.94 7.59
N LEU A 80 10.46 25.01 8.46
CA LEU A 80 9.08 24.68 8.11
C LEU A 80 8.52 25.59 7.00
N ASP A 81 8.90 26.88 6.94
CA ASP A 81 8.53 27.74 5.81
C ASP A 81 9.20 27.27 4.50
N VAL A 82 10.45 26.81 4.55
CA VAL A 82 11.13 26.21 3.39
C VAL A 82 10.39 24.97 2.91
N LEU A 83 10.08 24.01 3.81
CA LEU A 83 9.30 22.81 3.47
C LEU A 83 7.93 23.18 2.86
N ARG A 84 7.24 24.15 3.47
CA ARG A 84 5.96 24.64 2.96
C ARG A 84 6.10 25.19 1.54
N ARG A 85 7.09 26.05 1.27
CA ARG A 85 7.32 26.64 -0.05
C ARG A 85 7.64 25.60 -1.11
N ILE A 86 8.46 24.60 -0.78
CA ILE A 86 8.73 23.48 -1.70
C ILE A 86 7.40 22.84 -2.11
N ARG A 87 6.55 22.51 -1.13
CA ARG A 87 5.25 21.85 -1.36
C ARG A 87 4.21 22.72 -2.06
N THR A 88 4.20 24.03 -1.81
CA THR A 88 3.14 24.93 -2.33
C THR A 88 3.55 25.71 -3.57
N GLU A 89 4.85 25.85 -3.84
CA GLU A 89 5.37 26.67 -4.94
C GLU A 89 6.20 25.83 -5.92
N MET A 90 7.12 24.99 -5.44
CA MET A 90 8.03 24.25 -6.33
C MET A 90 7.43 22.99 -6.94
N VAL A 91 6.60 22.27 -6.18
CA VAL A 91 5.88 21.07 -6.63
C VAL A 91 4.36 21.28 -6.65
N ALA A 92 3.93 22.53 -6.81
CA ALA A 92 2.51 22.91 -6.75
C ALA A 92 1.64 22.11 -7.74
N ASP A 93 2.15 21.93 -8.96
CA ASP A 93 1.46 21.26 -10.07
C ASP A 93 1.78 19.75 -10.16
N ASP A 94 2.60 19.23 -9.24
CA ASP A 94 3.01 17.84 -9.20
C ASP A 94 2.42 17.17 -7.95
N ALA A 95 1.19 16.66 -8.12
CA ALA A 95 0.42 16.11 -7.00
C ALA A 95 1.10 14.90 -6.34
N LYS A 96 1.86 14.10 -7.11
CA LYS A 96 2.64 12.97 -6.60
C LYS A 96 3.75 13.47 -5.70
N MET A 97 4.55 14.41 -6.18
CA MET A 97 5.61 15.00 -5.37
C MET A 97 5.05 15.72 -4.13
N LYS A 98 3.94 16.44 -4.26
CA LYS A 98 3.31 17.12 -3.11
C LYS A 98 2.88 16.17 -1.99
N MET A 99 2.55 14.91 -2.35
CA MET A 99 2.26 13.84 -1.40
C MET A 99 3.52 13.30 -0.73
N LEU A 100 4.62 13.17 -1.49
CA LEU A 100 5.87 12.58 -1.02
C LEU A 100 6.79 13.52 -0.24
N ILE A 101 6.69 14.85 -0.45
CA ILE A 101 7.52 15.80 0.29
C ILE A 101 7.01 15.96 1.73
N PRO A 102 7.88 15.78 2.75
CA PRO A 102 7.55 15.91 4.17
C PRO A 102 6.87 17.23 4.55
N LYS A 103 5.92 17.15 5.48
CA LYS A 103 5.12 18.29 5.98
C LYS A 103 5.64 18.84 7.30
N SER A 104 6.50 18.07 7.98
CA SER A 104 7.11 18.40 9.26
C SER A 104 8.57 17.93 9.28
N THR A 105 9.31 18.37 10.29
CA THR A 105 10.67 17.88 10.54
C THR A 105 10.70 16.44 11.03
N GLU A 106 9.66 15.99 11.72
CA GLU A 106 9.46 14.58 12.09
C GLU A 106 9.36 13.72 10.83
N GLU A 107 8.43 14.06 9.93
CA GLU A 107 8.28 13.34 8.64
C GLU A 107 9.56 13.42 7.80
N LEU A 108 10.32 14.51 7.89
CA LEU A 108 11.61 14.62 7.21
C LEU A 108 12.62 13.62 7.78
N ASN A 109 12.74 13.53 9.11
CA ASN A 109 13.67 12.60 9.75
C ASN A 109 13.32 11.16 9.40
N ASP A 110 12.04 10.80 9.43
CA ASP A 110 11.57 9.47 9.04
C ASP A 110 11.90 9.18 7.58
N ALA A 111 11.71 10.15 6.68
CA ALA A 111 12.03 10.00 5.27
C ALA A 111 13.55 9.93 5.01
N VAL A 112 14.39 10.57 5.82
CA VAL A 112 15.85 10.45 5.74
C VAL A 112 16.30 9.06 6.19
N GLU A 113 15.74 8.56 7.28
CA GLU A 113 16.10 7.26 7.87
C GLU A 113 15.60 6.09 7.01
N TRP A 114 14.35 6.15 6.57
CA TRP A 114 13.63 5.02 5.97
C TRP A 114 13.34 5.16 4.47
N GLY A 115 13.53 6.36 3.91
CA GLY A 115 13.10 6.71 2.55
C GLY A 115 11.61 7.09 2.47
N THR A 116 11.27 7.93 1.49
CA THR A 116 9.91 8.48 1.32
C THR A 116 8.85 7.41 1.02
N ALA A 117 9.26 6.27 0.46
CA ALA A 117 8.33 5.16 0.19
C ALA A 117 7.83 4.50 1.47
N ARG A 118 8.69 4.38 2.49
CA ARG A 118 8.33 3.75 3.77
C ARG A 118 7.74 4.76 4.74
N SER A 119 8.25 5.99 4.77
CA SER A 119 7.84 7.00 5.74
C SER A 119 6.37 7.44 5.60
N ILE A 120 5.72 7.15 4.47
CA ILE A 120 4.30 7.46 4.24
C ILE A 120 3.37 6.28 4.56
N LEU A 121 3.92 5.11 4.92
CA LEU A 121 3.12 3.96 5.29
C LEU A 121 2.53 4.16 6.70
N ASP A 122 1.26 3.80 6.85
CA ASP A 122 0.56 3.83 8.13
C ASP A 122 0.73 2.46 8.82
N GLU A 123 1.89 2.23 9.43
CA GLU A 123 2.18 0.98 10.15
C GLU A 123 1.23 0.82 11.36
N ARG A 124 0.50 -0.29 11.42
CA ARG A 124 -0.42 -0.59 12.53
C ARG A 124 0.27 -1.41 13.61
N SER A 125 0.09 -1.02 14.88
CA SER A 125 0.58 -1.82 16.00
C SER A 125 -0.12 -3.17 16.08
N ILE A 126 0.53 -4.16 16.69
CA ILE A 126 -0.05 -5.50 16.89
C ILE A 126 -1.36 -5.40 17.69
N GLU A 127 -1.40 -4.56 18.73
CA GLU A 127 -2.59 -4.36 19.55
C GLU A 127 -3.75 -3.78 18.74
N TRP A 128 -3.46 -2.86 17.80
CA TRP A 128 -4.48 -2.34 16.89
C TRP A 128 -4.99 -3.43 15.96
N LEU A 129 -4.09 -4.26 15.41
CA LEU A 129 -4.43 -5.37 14.52
C LEU A 129 -5.25 -6.45 15.24
N GLU A 130 -4.97 -6.74 16.51
CA GLU A 130 -5.75 -7.68 17.31
C GLU A 130 -7.19 -7.18 17.54
N SER A 131 -7.37 -5.88 17.75
CA SER A 131 -8.68 -5.28 18.01
C SER A 131 -9.50 -5.02 16.74
N ASN A 132 -8.85 -4.69 15.62
CA ASN A 132 -9.52 -4.19 14.40
C ASN A 132 -9.35 -5.11 13.19
N GLY A 133 -8.28 -5.91 13.16
CA GLY A 133 -7.95 -6.81 12.07
C GLY A 133 -9.03 -7.87 11.86
N LYS A 134 -9.13 -8.34 10.60
CA LYS A 134 -10.02 -9.44 10.21
C LYS A 134 -9.18 -10.49 9.51
N CYS A 135 -9.33 -11.74 9.94
CA CYS A 135 -8.64 -12.86 9.30
C CYS A 135 -9.29 -13.15 7.94
N LEU A 136 -8.47 -13.21 6.88
CA LEU A 136 -8.91 -13.44 5.50
C LEU A 136 -8.87 -14.90 5.07
N ASP A 137 -8.51 -15.80 5.99
CA ASP A 137 -8.32 -17.24 5.73
C ASP A 137 -9.61 -18.07 5.89
N ASN A 138 -10.78 -17.41 5.97
CA ASN A 138 -12.07 -18.07 6.23
C ASN A 138 -12.52 -19.00 5.09
N ILE A 139 -11.95 -18.87 3.90
CA ILE A 139 -12.34 -19.62 2.71
C ILE A 139 -11.15 -20.23 1.98
N ARG A 140 -11.40 -21.38 1.33
CA ARG A 140 -10.48 -22.03 0.40
C ARG A 140 -11.19 -22.35 -0.91
N PRO A 141 -10.49 -22.34 -2.06
CA PRO A 141 -11.07 -22.83 -3.30
C PRO A 141 -11.27 -24.35 -3.24
N GLY A 142 -12.31 -24.85 -3.91
CA GLY A 142 -12.62 -26.28 -3.99
C GLY A 142 -13.59 -26.64 -5.12
N ILE A 143 -13.87 -27.92 -5.28
CA ILE A 143 -14.88 -28.45 -6.22
C ILE A 143 -16.17 -28.70 -5.43
N SER A 144 -17.30 -28.21 -5.96
CA SER A 144 -18.62 -28.42 -5.38
C SER A 144 -19.06 -29.86 -5.53
N THR A 145 -19.69 -30.38 -4.48
CA THR A 145 -20.37 -31.68 -4.51
C THR A 145 -21.78 -31.58 -5.10
N ILE A 146 -22.26 -30.37 -5.37
CA ILE A 146 -23.56 -30.12 -6.02
C ILE A 146 -23.37 -30.30 -7.52
N GLU A 147 -24.16 -31.17 -8.13
CA GLU A 147 -24.15 -31.41 -9.58
C GLU A 147 -24.37 -30.09 -10.33
N GLY A 148 -23.54 -29.84 -11.35
CA GLY A 148 -23.59 -28.62 -12.16
C GLY A 148 -22.99 -27.35 -11.52
N ALA A 149 -22.60 -27.37 -10.24
CA ALA A 149 -22.11 -26.15 -9.56
C ALA A 149 -20.61 -25.84 -9.80
N GLY A 150 -19.83 -26.77 -10.35
CA GLY A 150 -18.42 -26.53 -10.69
C GLY A 150 -17.52 -26.25 -9.48
N ARG A 151 -16.68 -25.21 -9.56
CA ARG A 151 -15.76 -24.76 -8.48
C ARG A 151 -16.35 -23.61 -7.66
N GLY A 152 -15.96 -23.51 -6.39
CA GLY A 152 -16.42 -22.46 -5.49
C GLY A 152 -15.48 -22.20 -4.30
N ALA A 153 -15.93 -21.35 -3.38
CA ALA A 153 -15.28 -21.05 -2.11
C ALA A 153 -15.93 -21.86 -0.97
N PHE A 154 -15.10 -22.48 -0.14
CA PHE A 154 -15.52 -23.36 0.95
C PHE A 154 -14.95 -22.85 2.26
N ALA A 155 -15.76 -22.85 3.31
CA ALA A 155 -15.29 -22.42 4.61
C ALA A 155 -14.16 -23.34 5.14
N THR A 156 -13.12 -22.74 5.70
CA THR A 156 -12.02 -23.45 6.39
C THR A 156 -12.32 -23.65 7.88
N ARG A 157 -13.32 -22.92 8.39
CA ARG A 157 -13.78 -22.88 9.79
C ARG A 157 -15.29 -22.63 9.84
N PHE A 158 -15.90 -22.71 11.03
CA PHE A 158 -17.30 -22.32 11.20
C PHE A 158 -17.47 -20.80 11.04
N ILE A 159 -18.47 -20.38 10.26
CA ILE A 159 -18.81 -18.97 10.04
C ILE A 159 -20.29 -18.78 10.39
N PRO A 160 -20.62 -18.01 11.45
CA PRO A 160 -22.01 -17.74 11.82
C PRO A 160 -22.76 -16.96 10.74
N ALA A 161 -24.05 -17.22 10.59
CA ALA A 161 -24.91 -16.44 9.70
C ALA A 161 -24.84 -14.94 10.04
N GLY A 162 -24.72 -14.09 9.01
CA GLY A 162 -24.57 -12.64 9.17
C GLY A 162 -23.12 -12.16 9.39
N SER A 163 -22.13 -13.07 9.43
CA SER A 163 -20.72 -12.68 9.56
C SER A 163 -20.11 -12.26 8.22
N VAL A 164 -19.07 -11.42 8.27
CA VAL A 164 -18.24 -11.09 7.11
C VAL A 164 -17.36 -12.30 6.76
N ILE A 165 -17.44 -12.77 5.50
CA ILE A 165 -16.68 -13.96 5.03
C ILE A 165 -15.32 -13.55 4.49
N ALA A 166 -15.29 -12.58 3.58
CA ALA A 166 -14.07 -11.97 3.04
C ALA A 166 -14.37 -10.52 2.63
N PRO A 167 -13.66 -9.51 3.15
CA PRO A 167 -13.67 -8.18 2.56
C PRO A 167 -12.98 -8.26 1.19
N ALA A 168 -13.68 -7.83 0.15
CA ALA A 168 -13.10 -7.62 -1.18
C ALA A 168 -13.10 -6.12 -1.44
N PRO A 169 -11.94 -5.50 -1.74
CA PRO A 169 -11.95 -4.17 -2.32
C PRO A 169 -12.70 -4.23 -3.66
N LEU A 170 -13.59 -3.26 -3.87
CA LEU A 170 -14.29 -3.07 -5.15
C LEU A 170 -13.35 -2.42 -6.17
#